data_AF-A0A9D1SJ03-F1
#
_entry.id   AF-A0A9D1SJ03-F1
#
_cell.length_a   1.000
_cell.length_b   1.000
_cell.length_c   1.000
_cell.angle_alpha   90.00
_cell.angle_beta   90.00
_cell.angle_gamma   90.00
#
_symmetry.space_group_name_H-M   'P 1'
#
loop_
_entity.id
_entity.type
_entity.pdbx_description
1 polymer ?
#
loop_
_entity_poly.entity_id
_entity_poly.type
_entity_poly.pdbx_seq_one_letter_code
_entity_poly.pdbx_strand_id
1 'polypeptide(L)'
;MEKIEFLQSANEVDREKPYTAETFREVALKKLSHLTAIKELMEREDYVQKRRAFEEEYQKLTCETERFTSHIAQWEESAVQEIMDDDTLSDGQKQQKMQEEVYGKINEMYKLAESSEDYQRALERQREFISHNELMWNSTLYSLKRTTPESMPFINLTKALAGEESEEIQFEMPSDCIYDHIEEQQKYIESGYLEDYKRAIAGDERAKKLSALQLGYLFSECDEVCFHAEEGIHSGDKAAEICSLRDEPSIEGEEYIGLVFPVYAWGPAQPMYDFAASLQRTAAFTFGICTCGADAGLTMKKLSSRFKLDSSYSIVMPSNYIIGEDVESEEEIRGKLRRAASDIDVIAEEIKRKERVYRVNEGSLKALKTNFINPAFNKFARTTRPFYADKKCTGCGLCERICPAKTIKLVNSSPVWGKECYQCLKCINYCPEGAIQYGKKTEGRGRYNIKKYLYK
;
A
#
# COMPACT_ATOMS: atom_id res chain seq x y z
N MET A 1 11.04 -5.10 -25.68
CA MET A 1 10.85 -4.11 -24.61
C MET A 1 9.43 -3.57 -24.58
N GLU A 2 8.86 -3.04 -25.68
CA GLU A 2 7.40 -2.78 -25.78
C GLU A 2 6.55 -4.02 -25.41
N LYS A 3 7.07 -5.22 -25.69
CA LYS A 3 6.51 -6.46 -25.17
C LYS A 3 6.61 -6.51 -23.62
N ILE A 4 7.81 -6.46 -23.03
CA ILE A 4 8.02 -6.51 -21.57
C ILE A 4 7.25 -5.45 -20.77
N GLU A 5 7.15 -4.21 -21.28
CA GLU A 5 6.38 -3.12 -20.68
C GLU A 5 4.88 -3.46 -20.56
N PHE A 6 4.38 -4.30 -21.47
CA PHE A 6 3.03 -4.82 -21.46
C PHE A 6 2.73 -5.75 -20.27
N LEU A 7 3.71 -6.20 -19.47
CA LEU A 7 3.42 -6.97 -18.25
C LEU A 7 2.81 -6.11 -17.14
N GLN A 8 3.12 -4.81 -17.09
CA GLN A 8 2.43 -3.90 -16.17
C GLN A 8 0.98 -3.65 -16.62
N SER A 9 0.72 -3.66 -17.94
CA SER A 9 -0.61 -3.51 -18.53
C SER A 9 -1.34 -4.84 -18.79
N ALA A 10 -0.71 -6.00 -18.64
CA ALA A 10 -1.39 -7.31 -18.75
C ALA A 10 -2.27 -7.62 -17.53
N ASN A 11 -2.18 -6.78 -16.49
CA ASN A 11 -3.17 -6.68 -15.43
C ASN A 11 -4.39 -5.83 -15.83
N GLU A 12 -4.38 -5.18 -17.01
CA GLU A 12 -5.53 -4.50 -17.58
C GLU A 12 -6.42 -5.53 -18.26
N VAL A 13 -7.27 -6.13 -17.45
CA VAL A 13 -8.44 -6.82 -17.96
C VAL A 13 -9.35 -5.78 -18.61
N ASP A 14 -9.91 -6.12 -19.78
CA ASP A 14 -10.92 -5.33 -20.48
C ASP A 14 -12.12 -5.11 -19.54
N ARG A 15 -12.19 -3.92 -18.94
CA ARG A 15 -13.12 -3.58 -17.85
C ARG A 15 -14.58 -3.48 -18.32
N GLU A 16 -14.83 -3.60 -19.61
CA GLU A 16 -16.17 -3.55 -20.20
C GLU A 16 -16.81 -4.95 -20.42
N LYS A 17 -16.08 -6.05 -20.16
CA LYS A 17 -16.57 -7.42 -20.37
C LYS A 17 -16.78 -8.20 -19.06
N PRO A 18 -17.82 -9.07 -18.96
CA PRO A 18 -18.05 -9.89 -17.77
C PRO A 18 -16.89 -10.87 -17.51
N TYR A 19 -16.47 -10.96 -16.25
CA TYR A 19 -15.45 -11.90 -15.80
C TYR A 19 -16.04 -13.30 -15.69
N THR A 20 -15.91 -14.08 -16.75
CA THR A 20 -16.15 -15.51 -16.76
C THR A 20 -14.85 -16.29 -16.54
N ALA A 21 -14.97 -17.56 -16.17
CA ALA A 21 -13.85 -18.51 -16.14
C ALA A 21 -13.10 -18.58 -17.48
N GLU A 22 -13.79 -18.31 -18.58
CA GLU A 22 -13.23 -18.26 -19.93
C GLU A 22 -12.32 -17.04 -20.11
N THR A 23 -12.75 -15.86 -19.66
CA THR A 23 -11.92 -14.63 -19.65
C THR A 23 -10.68 -14.76 -18.76
N PHE A 24 -10.77 -15.37 -17.57
CA PHE A 24 -9.59 -15.62 -16.72
C PHE A 24 -8.58 -16.55 -17.42
N ARG A 25 -9.09 -17.59 -18.07
CA ARG A 25 -8.27 -18.51 -18.85
C ARG A 25 -7.62 -17.78 -20.03
N GLU A 26 -8.34 -16.91 -20.73
CA GLU A 26 -7.79 -16.10 -21.81
C GLU A 26 -6.70 -15.12 -21.34
N VAL A 27 -6.87 -14.47 -20.19
CA VAL A 27 -5.87 -13.57 -19.60
C VAL A 27 -4.63 -14.35 -19.17
N ALA A 28 -4.80 -15.50 -18.51
CA ALA A 28 -3.70 -16.38 -18.14
C ALA A 28 -2.95 -16.90 -19.38
N LEU A 29 -3.67 -17.30 -20.44
CA LEU A 29 -3.08 -17.71 -21.71
C LEU A 29 -2.31 -16.57 -22.40
N LYS A 30 -2.84 -15.34 -22.36
CA LYS A 30 -2.14 -14.14 -22.85
C LYS A 30 -0.87 -13.89 -22.05
N LYS A 31 -0.93 -14.00 -20.72
CA LYS A 31 0.23 -13.84 -19.82
C LYS A 31 1.28 -14.92 -20.05
N LEU A 32 0.88 -16.17 -20.19
CA LEU A 32 1.77 -17.29 -20.50
C LEU A 32 2.46 -17.07 -21.86
N SER A 33 1.69 -16.75 -22.91
CA SER A 33 2.20 -16.42 -24.25
C SER A 33 3.21 -15.27 -24.19
N HIS A 34 2.93 -14.27 -23.35
CA HIS A 34 3.79 -13.13 -23.14
C HIS A 34 5.11 -13.48 -22.45
N LEU A 35 5.05 -14.17 -21.32
CA LEU A 35 6.25 -14.67 -20.60
C LEU A 35 7.12 -15.53 -21.51
N THR A 36 6.48 -16.34 -22.36
CA THR A 36 7.18 -17.17 -23.36
C THR A 36 7.92 -16.30 -24.38
N ALA A 37 7.29 -15.25 -24.90
CA ALA A 37 7.94 -14.33 -25.84
C ALA A 37 9.12 -13.56 -25.20
N ILE A 38 9.04 -13.25 -23.91
CA ILE A 38 10.15 -12.64 -23.17
C ILE A 38 11.30 -13.63 -23.01
N LYS A 39 11.00 -14.87 -22.60
CA LYS A 39 12.00 -15.94 -22.51
C LYS A 39 12.75 -16.11 -23.85
N GLU A 40 12.02 -16.22 -24.96
CA GLU A 40 12.61 -16.35 -26.30
C GLU A 40 13.50 -15.16 -26.69
N LEU A 41 13.13 -13.95 -26.28
CA LEU A 41 13.93 -12.74 -26.49
C LEU A 41 15.21 -12.78 -25.65
N MET A 42 15.09 -13.15 -24.38
CA MET A 42 16.21 -13.23 -23.45
C MET A 42 17.22 -14.32 -23.83
N GLU A 43 16.76 -15.38 -24.51
CA GLU A 43 17.60 -16.45 -25.06
C GLU A 43 18.33 -16.04 -26.35
N ARG A 44 18.05 -14.88 -26.94
CA ARG A 44 18.76 -14.43 -28.16
C ARG A 44 20.18 -13.97 -27.84
N GLU A 45 21.12 -14.42 -28.66
CA GLU A 45 22.54 -14.13 -28.48
C GLU A 45 22.86 -12.62 -28.53
N ASP A 46 22.21 -11.86 -29.41
CA ASP A 46 22.39 -10.41 -29.51
C ASP A 46 21.89 -9.66 -28.28
N TYR A 47 20.82 -10.15 -27.65
CA TYR A 47 20.30 -9.60 -26.41
C TYR A 47 21.22 -9.93 -25.24
N VAL A 48 21.68 -11.17 -25.12
CA VAL A 48 22.61 -11.60 -24.06
C VAL A 48 23.89 -10.74 -24.08
N GLN A 49 24.44 -10.48 -25.27
CA GLN A 49 25.62 -9.62 -25.41
C GLN A 49 25.35 -8.18 -24.98
N LYS A 50 24.21 -7.60 -25.37
CA LYS A 50 23.81 -6.25 -24.97
C LYS A 50 23.56 -6.14 -23.47
N ARG A 51 22.89 -7.14 -22.88
CA ARG A 51 22.62 -7.21 -21.44
C ARG A 51 23.91 -7.30 -20.65
N ARG A 52 24.84 -8.16 -21.08
CA ARG A 52 26.17 -8.27 -20.45
C ARG A 52 26.93 -6.94 -20.49
N ALA A 53 26.97 -6.28 -21.64
CA ALA A 53 27.64 -4.98 -21.77
C ALA A 53 27.00 -3.91 -20.88
N PHE A 54 25.66 -3.93 -20.77
CA PHE A 54 24.93 -3.06 -19.85
C PHE A 54 25.26 -3.34 -18.39
N GLU A 55 25.22 -4.61 -17.96
CA GLU A 55 25.53 -5.03 -16.60
C GLU A 55 26.98 -4.70 -16.20
N GLU A 56 27.94 -4.88 -17.12
CA GLU A 56 29.35 -4.53 -16.91
C GLU A 56 29.54 -3.02 -16.67
N GLU A 57 28.90 -2.16 -17.48
CA GLU A 57 29.00 -0.71 -17.31
C GLU A 57 28.19 -0.22 -16.10
N TYR A 58 27.01 -0.79 -15.84
CA TYR A 58 26.21 -0.51 -14.65
C TYR A 58 27.00 -0.84 -13.37
N GLN A 59 27.66 -1.99 -13.33
CA GLN A 59 28.47 -2.41 -12.18
C GLN A 59 29.64 -1.45 -11.97
N LYS A 60 30.30 -1.03 -13.05
CA LYS A 60 31.39 -0.05 -12.98
C LYS A 60 30.92 1.29 -12.39
N LEU A 61 29.79 1.81 -12.87
CA LEU A 61 29.19 3.06 -12.34
C LEU A 61 28.76 2.91 -10.87
N THR A 62 28.24 1.73 -10.51
CA THR A 62 27.87 1.41 -9.12
C THR A 62 29.11 1.42 -8.23
N CYS A 63 30.20 0.75 -8.62
CA CYS A 63 31.46 0.78 -7.87
C CYS A 63 32.06 2.20 -7.74
N GLU A 64 31.90 3.05 -8.75
CA GLU A 64 32.30 4.47 -8.67
C GLU A 64 31.55 5.20 -7.55
N THR A 65 30.24 4.99 -7.43
CA THR A 65 29.43 5.59 -6.35
C THR A 65 29.71 4.99 -4.98
N GLU A 66 29.88 3.66 -4.90
CA GLU A 66 30.14 2.93 -3.65
C GLU A 66 31.50 3.30 -3.03
N ARG A 67 32.49 3.70 -3.83
CA ARG A 67 33.81 4.13 -3.31
C ARG A 67 33.71 5.26 -2.29
N PHE A 68 32.68 6.10 -2.37
CA PHE A 68 32.47 7.21 -1.45
C PHE A 68 31.83 6.81 -0.13
N THR A 69 31.25 5.61 -0.03
CA THR A 69 30.50 5.16 1.14
C THR A 69 30.98 3.81 1.69
N SER A 70 31.78 3.05 0.94
CA SER A 70 32.26 1.71 1.31
C SER A 70 33.10 1.69 2.58
N HIS A 71 33.85 2.76 2.84
CA HIS A 71 34.63 2.92 4.08
C HIS A 71 33.76 3.13 5.33
N ILE A 72 32.50 3.55 5.15
CA ILE A 72 31.57 3.82 6.27
C ILE A 72 31.16 2.49 6.92
N ALA A 73 30.89 1.45 6.14
CA ALA A 73 30.54 0.13 6.66
C ALA A 73 31.68 -0.51 7.45
N GLN A 74 32.92 -0.40 6.95
CA GLN A 74 34.12 -0.89 7.66
C GLN A 74 34.37 -0.12 8.97
N TRP A 75 34.11 1.19 8.95
CA TRP A 75 34.19 2.02 10.14
C TRP A 75 33.10 1.66 11.15
N GLU A 76 31.87 1.44 10.71
CA GLU A 76 30.74 1.01 11.55
C GLU A 76 31.04 -0.30 12.25
N GLU A 77 31.50 -1.32 11.53
CA GLU A 77 31.85 -2.62 12.09
C GLU A 77 32.92 -2.49 13.17
N SER A 78 33.97 -1.69 12.90
CA SER A 78 35.05 -1.45 13.86
C SER A 78 34.57 -0.69 15.11
N ALA A 79 33.73 0.33 14.92
CA ALA A 79 33.22 1.16 16.01
C ALA A 79 32.19 0.43 16.88
N VAL A 80 31.36 -0.42 16.28
CA VAL A 80 30.44 -1.30 17.02
C VAL A 80 31.24 -2.31 17.83
N GLN A 81 32.25 -2.95 17.24
CA GLN A 81 33.09 -3.92 17.94
C GLN A 81 33.78 -3.29 19.16
N GLU A 82 34.34 -2.09 19.02
CA GLU A 82 35.00 -1.36 20.12
C GLU A 82 34.05 -1.07 21.30
N ILE A 83 32.79 -0.72 21.02
CA ILE A 83 31.76 -0.48 22.06
C ILE A 83 31.29 -1.78 22.70
N MET A 84 31.15 -2.84 21.90
CA MET A 84 30.68 -4.14 22.38
C MET A 84 31.72 -4.83 23.26
N ASP A 85 33.01 -4.67 22.95
CA ASP A 85 34.15 -5.25 23.70
C ASP A 85 34.55 -4.44 24.94
N ASP A 86 33.95 -3.27 25.17
CA ASP A 86 34.20 -2.47 26.38
C ASP A 86 33.44 -3.04 27.58
N ASP A 87 34.12 -3.88 28.36
CA ASP A 87 33.62 -4.51 29.59
C ASP A 87 33.28 -3.51 30.71
N THR A 88 33.68 -2.24 30.57
CA THR A 88 33.39 -1.19 31.57
C THR A 88 32.02 -0.53 31.37
N LEU A 89 31.37 -0.76 30.23
CA LEU A 89 30.07 -0.23 29.90
C LEU A 89 28.95 -1.24 30.20
N SER A 90 27.89 -0.78 30.86
CA SER A 90 26.64 -1.56 30.93
C SER A 90 25.92 -1.58 29.58
N ASP A 91 25.04 -2.55 29.36
CA ASP A 91 24.27 -2.69 28.11
C ASP A 91 23.50 -1.41 27.74
N GLY A 92 22.94 -0.71 28.72
CA GLY A 92 22.26 0.58 28.51
C GLY A 92 23.21 1.69 28.06
N GLN A 93 24.45 1.70 28.55
CA GLN A 93 25.48 2.66 28.12
C GLN A 93 26.05 2.31 26.74
N LYS A 94 26.22 1.02 26.43
CA LYS A 94 26.59 0.54 25.08
C LYS A 94 25.54 0.97 24.05
N GLN A 95 24.24 0.79 24.38
CA GLN A 95 23.14 1.20 23.51
C GLN A 95 23.09 2.72 23.29
N GLN A 96 23.33 3.51 24.35
CA GLN A 96 23.39 4.97 24.23
C GLN A 96 24.57 5.44 23.38
N LYS A 97 25.77 4.90 23.61
CA LYS A 97 26.97 5.20 22.80
C LYS A 97 26.79 4.81 21.33
N MET A 98 26.19 3.66 21.05
CA MET A 98 25.91 3.23 19.68
C MET A 98 24.98 4.23 18.96
N GLN A 99 23.99 4.79 19.66
CA GLN A 99 23.10 5.82 19.11
C GLN A 99 23.80 7.17 18.88
N GLU A 100 24.55 7.64 19.86
CA GLU A 100 25.15 8.99 19.84
C GLU A 100 26.44 9.06 19.02
N GLU A 101 27.32 8.06 19.16
CA GLU A 101 28.69 8.07 18.62
C GLU A 101 28.83 7.29 17.31
N VAL A 102 28.05 6.23 17.09
CA VAL A 102 28.12 5.41 15.87
C VAL A 102 27.11 5.90 14.84
N TYR A 103 25.80 5.81 15.12
CA TYR A 103 24.77 6.18 14.13
C TYR A 103 24.75 7.70 13.83
N GLY A 104 25.04 8.54 14.82
CA GLY A 104 25.21 9.99 14.62
C GLY A 104 26.33 10.31 13.63
N LYS A 105 27.48 9.66 13.78
CA LYS A 105 28.66 9.86 12.95
C LYS A 105 28.54 9.23 11.57
N ILE A 106 27.91 8.06 11.44
CA ILE A 106 27.52 7.48 10.15
C ILE A 106 26.64 8.48 9.38
N ASN A 107 25.64 9.08 10.05
CA ASN A 107 24.80 10.09 9.41
C ASN A 107 25.57 11.31 8.93
N GLU A 108 26.58 11.74 9.67
CA GLU A 108 27.48 12.82 9.24
C GLU A 108 28.37 12.41 8.07
N MET A 109 28.97 11.23 8.10
CA MET A 109 29.83 10.69 7.04
C MET A 109 29.08 10.54 5.71
N TYR A 110 27.84 10.02 5.75
CA TYR A 110 26.98 9.97 4.56
C TYR A 110 26.63 11.37 4.06
N LYS A 111 26.29 12.33 4.93
CA LYS A 111 26.04 13.72 4.52
C LYS A 111 27.25 14.38 3.88
N LEU A 112 28.45 14.11 4.41
CA LEU A 112 29.72 14.60 3.86
C LEU A 112 29.97 13.98 2.48
N ALA A 113 29.81 12.66 2.33
CA ALA A 113 29.91 11.98 1.06
C ALA A 113 28.89 12.52 0.04
N GLU A 114 27.63 12.68 0.45
CA GLU A 114 26.55 13.24 -0.38
C GLU A 114 26.78 14.70 -0.76
N SER A 115 27.47 15.48 0.09
CA SER A 115 27.82 16.88 -0.23
C SER A 115 29.00 17.04 -1.18
N SER A 116 29.72 15.95 -1.48
CA SER A 116 30.88 15.98 -2.37
C SER A 116 30.45 16.17 -3.82
N GLU A 117 31.04 17.15 -4.51
CA GLU A 117 30.84 17.35 -5.96
C GLU A 117 31.21 16.11 -6.77
N ASP A 118 32.24 15.36 -6.35
CA ASP A 118 32.66 14.12 -7.02
C ASP A 118 31.62 13.00 -6.88
N TYR A 119 31.01 12.87 -5.71
CA TYR A 119 29.94 11.90 -5.47
C TYR A 119 28.68 12.25 -6.27
N GLN A 120 28.29 13.53 -6.28
CA GLN A 120 27.14 14.00 -7.06
C GLN A 120 27.37 13.78 -8.56
N ARG A 121 28.59 14.02 -9.08
CA ARG A 121 28.94 13.71 -10.47
C ARG A 121 28.88 12.22 -10.78
N ALA A 122 29.37 11.36 -9.89
CA ALA A 122 29.32 9.91 -10.07
C ALA A 122 27.86 9.40 -10.10
N LEU A 123 27.04 9.90 -9.18
CA LEU A 123 25.62 9.55 -9.09
C LEU A 123 24.83 10.03 -10.31
N GLU A 124 25.09 11.23 -10.82
CA GLU A 124 24.43 11.75 -12.02
C GLU A 124 24.77 10.90 -13.25
N ARG A 125 26.04 10.50 -13.42
CA ARG A 125 26.45 9.60 -14.51
C ARG A 125 25.73 8.25 -14.45
N GLN A 126 25.59 7.69 -13.25
CA GLN A 126 24.84 6.46 -13.04
C GLN A 126 23.36 6.63 -13.43
N ARG A 127 22.72 7.74 -13.01
CA ARG A 127 21.32 8.05 -13.38
C ARG A 127 21.14 8.27 -14.87
N GLU A 128 22.02 9.04 -15.50
CA GLU A 128 22.00 9.27 -16.94
C GLU A 128 22.14 7.93 -17.68
N PHE A 129 23.07 7.07 -17.25
CA PHE A 129 23.24 5.74 -17.85
C PHE A 129 21.96 4.89 -17.73
N ILE A 130 21.33 4.84 -16.55
CA ILE A 130 20.05 4.14 -16.36
C ILE A 130 18.96 4.74 -17.24
N SER A 131 18.82 6.07 -17.28
CA SER A 131 17.78 6.74 -18.07
C SER A 131 17.93 6.48 -19.57
N HIS A 132 19.15 6.52 -20.11
CA HIS A 132 19.41 6.20 -21.52
C HIS A 132 19.26 4.70 -21.85
N ASN A 133 19.25 3.84 -20.82
CA ASN A 133 19.13 2.39 -20.96
C ASN A 133 17.94 1.85 -20.15
N GLU A 134 16.89 2.66 -19.93
CA GLU A 134 15.78 2.35 -19.02
C GLU A 134 15.13 1.00 -19.34
N LEU A 135 15.01 0.71 -20.63
CA LEU A 135 14.47 -0.55 -21.10
C LEU A 135 15.38 -1.75 -20.71
N MET A 136 16.70 -1.61 -20.85
CA MET A 136 17.63 -2.66 -20.44
C MET A 136 17.65 -2.81 -18.92
N TRP A 137 17.58 -1.70 -18.19
CA TRP A 137 17.42 -1.67 -16.74
C TRP A 137 16.16 -2.42 -16.28
N ASN A 138 15.00 -2.13 -16.87
CA ASN A 138 13.76 -2.85 -16.54
C ASN A 138 13.83 -4.35 -16.85
N SER A 139 14.66 -4.75 -17.82
CA SER A 139 14.84 -6.15 -18.19
C SER A 139 15.63 -6.96 -17.17
N THR A 140 16.41 -6.31 -16.29
CA THR A 140 17.15 -7.00 -15.22
C THR A 140 16.23 -7.52 -14.11
N LEU A 141 14.96 -7.11 -14.09
CA LEU A 141 13.92 -7.64 -13.18
C LEU A 141 13.57 -9.11 -13.45
N TYR A 142 13.93 -9.64 -14.63
CA TYR A 142 13.72 -11.03 -14.99
C TYR A 142 15.05 -11.71 -15.27
N SER A 143 15.20 -12.94 -14.78
CA SER A 143 16.40 -13.76 -14.96
C SER A 143 16.06 -15.09 -15.64
N LEU A 144 16.95 -15.56 -16.53
CA LEU A 144 16.84 -16.91 -17.12
C LEU A 144 17.21 -18.01 -16.12
N LYS A 145 17.92 -17.65 -15.05
CA LYS A 145 18.25 -18.54 -13.96
C LYS A 145 17.86 -17.85 -12.68
N ARG A 146 17.44 -18.60 -11.68
CA ARG A 146 17.29 -18.10 -10.32
C ARG A 146 18.62 -17.47 -9.88
N THR A 147 18.60 -16.19 -9.54
CA THR A 147 19.76 -15.48 -8.99
C THR A 147 19.65 -15.34 -7.47
N THR A 148 18.45 -15.53 -6.93
CA THR A 148 18.20 -15.72 -5.50
C THR A 148 18.04 -17.22 -5.17
N PRO A 149 18.42 -17.67 -3.97
CA PRO A 149 18.07 -19.00 -3.50
C PRO A 149 16.56 -19.24 -3.62
N GLU A 150 16.17 -20.50 -3.87
CA GLU A 150 14.78 -20.99 -3.83
C GLU A 150 14.01 -20.45 -2.63
N SER A 151 14.73 -20.20 -1.56
CA SER A 151 14.23 -20.04 -0.23
C SER A 151 15.13 -19.13 0.57
N MET A 152 14.93 -17.82 0.42
CA MET A 152 15.41 -16.93 1.47
C MET A 152 14.64 -17.26 2.76
N PRO A 153 15.32 -17.50 3.89
CA PRO A 153 14.65 -17.79 5.15
C PRO A 153 13.77 -16.61 5.53
N PHE A 154 12.47 -16.85 5.51
CA PHE A 154 11.45 -15.92 5.97
C PHE A 154 10.74 -16.54 7.17
N ILE A 155 10.44 -15.74 8.19
CA ILE A 155 9.86 -16.22 9.46
C ILE A 155 8.59 -17.04 9.17
N ASN A 156 8.60 -18.33 9.57
CA ASN A 156 7.42 -19.17 9.51
C ASN A 156 6.38 -18.67 10.50
N LEU A 157 5.49 -17.82 9.99
CA LEU A 157 4.53 -17.08 10.79
C LEU A 157 3.59 -18.00 11.58
N THR A 158 3.29 -19.20 11.09
CA THR A 158 2.42 -20.16 11.80
C THR A 158 3.08 -20.73 13.05
N LYS A 159 4.39 -21.01 13.00
CA LYS A 159 5.16 -21.47 14.17
C LYS A 159 5.51 -20.33 15.13
N ALA A 160 5.85 -19.16 14.59
CA ALA A 160 6.07 -17.95 15.40
C ALA A 160 4.80 -17.54 16.17
N LEU A 161 3.62 -17.70 15.55
CA LEU A 161 2.32 -17.49 16.20
C LEU A 161 1.95 -18.62 17.17
N ALA A 162 2.60 -19.78 17.10
CA ALA A 162 2.44 -20.89 18.04
C ALA A 162 3.47 -20.85 19.20
N GLY A 163 4.42 -19.91 19.19
CA GLY A 163 5.44 -19.73 20.23
C GLY A 163 6.60 -20.72 20.15
N GLU A 164 6.79 -21.42 19.02
CA GLU A 164 7.91 -22.35 18.82
C GLU A 164 9.15 -21.60 18.30
N GLU A 165 10.33 -21.90 18.86
CA GLU A 165 11.61 -21.46 18.26
C GLU A 165 11.74 -22.09 16.87
N SER A 166 11.81 -21.23 15.86
CA SER A 166 11.85 -21.61 14.46
C SER A 166 13.29 -21.95 14.06
N GLU A 167 13.67 -23.23 14.11
CA GLU A 167 14.71 -23.72 13.18
C GLU A 167 14.22 -23.45 11.75
N GLU A 168 15.10 -22.83 10.94
CA GLU A 168 14.82 -22.30 9.61
C GLU A 168 13.97 -23.25 8.75
N ILE A 169 12.77 -22.79 8.36
CA ILE A 169 11.99 -23.46 7.31
C ILE A 169 11.67 -22.45 6.22
N GLN A 170 11.92 -22.92 5.00
CA GLN A 170 12.01 -22.20 3.74
C GLN A 170 10.63 -21.97 3.08
N PHE A 171 10.26 -20.72 2.81
CA PHE A 171 9.19 -20.36 1.87
C PHE A 171 9.81 -19.82 0.58
N GLU A 172 9.30 -20.22 -0.58
CA GLU A 172 9.77 -19.69 -1.85
C GLU A 172 9.24 -18.26 -2.07
N MET A 173 10.14 -17.32 -2.36
CA MET A 173 9.76 -16.01 -2.87
C MET A 173 9.19 -16.14 -4.30
N PRO A 174 8.38 -15.17 -4.78
CA PRO A 174 8.07 -15.07 -6.21
C PRO A 174 9.39 -15.11 -6.97
N SER A 175 9.55 -16.13 -7.82
CA SER A 175 10.85 -16.40 -8.43
C SER A 175 11.27 -15.24 -9.32
N ASP A 176 12.53 -14.83 -9.24
CA ASP A 176 13.12 -13.92 -10.24
C ASP A 176 13.35 -14.64 -11.59
N CYS A 177 13.17 -15.96 -11.61
CA CYS A 177 13.32 -16.82 -12.77
C CYS A 177 12.09 -16.80 -13.67
N ILE A 178 12.29 -16.47 -14.94
CA ILE A 178 11.22 -16.49 -15.94
C ILE A 178 10.69 -17.89 -16.23
N TYR A 179 11.52 -18.94 -16.09
CA TYR A 179 11.08 -20.33 -16.28
C TYR A 179 10.08 -20.73 -15.20
N ASP A 180 10.34 -20.38 -13.95
CA ASP A 180 9.47 -20.70 -12.81
C ASP A 180 8.14 -19.97 -12.95
N HIS A 181 8.16 -18.70 -13.37
CA HIS A 181 6.93 -17.97 -13.69
C HIS A 181 6.12 -18.61 -14.83
N ILE A 182 6.78 -19.11 -15.88
CA ILE A 182 6.11 -19.82 -16.97
C ILE A 182 5.50 -21.11 -16.43
N GLU A 183 6.23 -21.88 -15.64
CA GLU A 183 5.78 -23.14 -15.05
C GLU A 183 4.59 -22.92 -14.10
N GLU A 184 4.63 -21.91 -13.24
CA GLU A 184 3.52 -21.53 -12.36
C GLU A 184 2.27 -21.16 -13.16
N GLN A 185 2.42 -20.37 -14.23
CA GLN A 185 1.29 -20.00 -15.09
C GLN A 185 0.76 -21.20 -15.88
N GLN A 186 1.62 -22.12 -16.31
CA GLN A 186 1.20 -23.38 -16.93
C GLN A 186 0.44 -24.25 -15.94
N LYS A 187 0.97 -24.46 -14.73
CA LYS A 187 0.27 -25.16 -13.63
C LYS A 187 -1.07 -24.50 -13.31
N TYR A 188 -1.13 -23.17 -13.30
CA TYR A 188 -2.37 -22.43 -13.10
C TYR A 188 -3.41 -22.74 -14.20
N ILE A 189 -2.99 -22.73 -15.47
CA ILE A 189 -3.86 -23.05 -16.62
C ILE A 189 -4.28 -24.53 -16.63
N GLU A 190 -3.39 -25.45 -16.24
CA GLU A 190 -3.58 -26.90 -16.27
C GLU A 190 -4.35 -27.44 -15.05
N SER A 191 -4.20 -26.82 -13.88
CA SER A 191 -4.79 -27.27 -12.61
C SER A 191 -6.32 -27.31 -12.62
N GLY A 192 -6.97 -26.67 -13.59
CA GLY A 192 -8.43 -26.68 -13.65
C GLY A 192 -9.07 -26.04 -12.43
N TYR A 193 -8.44 -24.99 -11.86
CA TYR A 193 -8.89 -24.18 -10.72
C TYR A 193 -10.40 -23.89 -10.72
N LEU A 194 -11.04 -23.85 -11.89
CA LEU A 194 -12.49 -23.81 -12.07
C LEU A 194 -13.26 -24.93 -11.36
N GLU A 195 -12.80 -26.18 -11.38
CA GLU A 195 -13.45 -27.31 -10.70
C GLU A 195 -13.18 -27.32 -9.19
N ASP A 196 -12.05 -26.76 -8.75
CA ASP A 196 -11.75 -26.57 -7.33
C ASP A 196 -12.51 -25.38 -6.74
N TYR A 197 -12.65 -24.30 -7.51
CA TYR A 197 -13.52 -23.16 -7.21
C TYR A 197 -15.00 -23.57 -7.21
N LYS A 198 -15.46 -24.35 -8.20
CA LYS A 198 -16.82 -24.91 -8.21
C LYS A 198 -17.06 -25.90 -7.06
N ARG A 199 -16.08 -26.74 -6.69
CA ARG A 199 -16.18 -27.61 -5.49
C ARG A 199 -16.24 -26.81 -4.20
N ALA A 200 -15.40 -25.78 -4.07
CA ALA A 200 -15.42 -24.87 -2.93
C ALA A 200 -16.77 -24.14 -2.81
N ILE A 201 -17.35 -23.71 -3.94
CA ILE A 201 -18.71 -23.13 -4.01
C ILE A 201 -19.82 -24.15 -3.75
N ALA A 202 -19.66 -25.40 -4.20
CA ALA A 202 -20.68 -26.44 -4.04
C ALA A 202 -20.79 -26.92 -2.59
N GLY A 203 -19.67 -26.95 -1.86
CA GLY A 203 -19.56 -27.46 -0.49
C GLY A 203 -19.77 -26.44 0.62
N ASP A 204 -19.73 -25.13 0.33
CA ASP A 204 -19.82 -24.09 1.35
C ASP A 204 -21.11 -23.24 1.21
N GLU A 205 -22.06 -23.42 2.15
CA GLU A 205 -23.26 -22.57 2.24
C GLU A 205 -22.92 -21.08 2.49
N ARG A 206 -21.69 -20.77 2.94
CA ARG A 206 -21.21 -19.41 3.13
C ARG A 206 -20.86 -18.75 1.80
N ALA A 207 -20.31 -19.51 0.84
CA ALA A 207 -20.04 -19.03 -0.52
C ALA A 207 -21.33 -18.83 -1.33
N LYS A 208 -22.38 -19.63 -1.09
CA LYS A 208 -23.72 -19.45 -1.69
C LYS A 208 -24.42 -18.18 -1.21
N LYS A 209 -24.11 -17.69 -0.01
CA LYS A 209 -24.62 -16.39 0.48
C LYS A 209 -23.90 -15.21 -0.18
N LEU A 210 -22.60 -15.33 -0.45
CA LEU A 210 -21.79 -14.27 -1.07
C LEU A 210 -22.17 -13.97 -2.53
N SER A 211 -22.63 -14.95 -3.33
CA SER A 211 -23.07 -14.67 -4.71
C SER A 211 -24.48 -14.06 -4.82
N ALA A 212 -25.30 -14.16 -3.77
CA ALA A 212 -26.65 -13.60 -3.70
C ALA A 212 -26.69 -12.19 -3.06
N LEU A 213 -25.58 -11.75 -2.44
CA LEU A 213 -25.46 -10.45 -1.79
C LEU A 213 -24.95 -9.38 -2.78
N GLN A 214 -25.68 -9.18 -3.87
CA GLN A 214 -25.56 -8.00 -4.75
C GLN A 214 -25.84 -6.73 -3.94
N LEU A 215 -24.82 -5.90 -3.68
CA LEU A 215 -24.96 -4.52 -3.25
C LEU A 215 -23.65 -3.75 -3.49
N GLY A 216 -23.69 -2.80 -4.41
CA GLY A 216 -22.55 -1.99 -4.82
C GLY A 216 -22.12 -0.92 -3.84
N TYR A 217 -20.81 -0.89 -3.52
CA TYR A 217 -20.21 0.17 -2.71
C TYR A 217 -18.78 0.48 -3.14
N LEU A 218 -18.45 1.78 -3.09
CA LEU A 218 -17.26 2.40 -3.67
C LEU A 218 -16.58 3.43 -2.75
N PHE A 219 -15.30 3.67 -3.06
CA PHE A 219 -14.15 4.06 -2.21
C PHE A 219 -14.05 5.49 -1.63
N SER A 220 -13.36 5.62 -0.50
CA SER A 220 -12.02 6.26 -0.39
C SER A 220 -11.33 5.91 0.95
N GLU A 221 -9.99 5.76 0.92
CA GLU A 221 -9.05 5.81 2.07
C GLU A 221 -9.22 4.79 3.23
N CYS A 222 -9.88 3.65 3.00
CA CYS A 222 -10.05 2.60 4.01
C CYS A 222 -9.67 1.26 3.40
N ASP A 223 -8.53 0.73 3.79
CA ASP A 223 -7.89 -0.37 3.10
C ASP A 223 -8.74 -1.64 2.95
N GLU A 224 -9.78 -1.88 3.76
CA GLU A 224 -10.66 -3.08 3.63
C GLU A 224 -11.82 -2.86 2.68
N VAL A 225 -12.37 -1.65 2.72
CA VAL A 225 -13.39 -1.20 1.77
C VAL A 225 -12.78 -1.20 0.36
N CYS A 226 -11.46 -1.00 0.26
CA CYS A 226 -10.74 -1.02 -1.00
C CYS A 226 -10.67 -2.39 -1.69
N PHE A 227 -10.67 -3.49 -0.94
CA PHE A 227 -10.51 -4.83 -1.53
C PHE A 227 -11.81 -5.34 -2.17
N HIS A 228 -12.96 -5.13 -1.52
CA HIS A 228 -14.27 -5.50 -2.07
C HIS A 228 -14.77 -4.55 -3.17
N ALA A 229 -14.21 -3.34 -3.27
CA ALA A 229 -14.61 -2.36 -4.26
C ALA A 229 -13.88 -2.51 -5.61
N GLU A 230 -12.73 -3.21 -5.66
CA GLU A 230 -12.19 -3.74 -6.92
C GLU A 230 -13.12 -4.84 -7.48
N GLU A 231 -13.76 -5.64 -6.60
CA GLU A 231 -14.75 -6.65 -7.00
C GLU A 231 -16.13 -6.09 -7.36
N GLY A 232 -16.53 -4.93 -6.82
CA GLY A 232 -17.80 -4.27 -7.14
C GLY A 232 -17.90 -3.72 -8.56
N ILE A 233 -16.77 -3.35 -9.18
CA ILE A 233 -16.69 -2.99 -10.61
C ILE A 233 -17.10 -4.18 -11.50
N HIS A 234 -17.03 -5.42 -10.97
CA HIS A 234 -17.42 -6.64 -11.66
C HIS A 234 -18.93 -6.95 -11.60
N SER A 235 -19.74 -6.14 -10.92
CA SER A 235 -21.16 -6.42 -10.65
C SER A 235 -22.17 -5.43 -11.25
N GLY A 236 -21.71 -4.35 -11.91
CA GLY A 236 -22.58 -3.38 -12.61
C GLY A 236 -22.84 -2.06 -11.88
N ASP A 237 -22.29 -1.87 -10.68
CA ASP A 237 -22.41 -0.63 -9.90
C ASP A 237 -21.36 0.42 -10.30
N LYS A 238 -21.73 1.71 -10.29
CA LYS A 238 -20.86 2.81 -10.74
C LYS A 238 -19.99 3.39 -9.64
N ALA A 239 -18.69 3.37 -9.94
CA ALA A 239 -17.54 3.58 -9.08
C ALA A 239 -16.79 4.88 -9.29
N ALA A 240 -16.61 5.68 -8.23
CA ALA A 240 -15.80 6.89 -8.32
C ALA A 240 -14.91 7.08 -7.08
N GLU A 241 -13.60 7.17 -7.29
CA GLU A 241 -12.67 7.68 -6.29
C GLU A 241 -12.63 9.22 -6.37
N ILE A 242 -13.16 9.89 -5.35
CA ILE A 242 -13.36 11.35 -5.37
C ILE A 242 -12.06 12.14 -5.63
N CYS A 243 -10.92 11.68 -5.11
CA CYS A 243 -9.64 12.38 -5.29
C CYS A 243 -9.05 12.22 -6.72
N SER A 244 -9.61 11.31 -7.51
CA SER A 244 -9.15 10.98 -8.87
C SER A 244 -10.13 11.47 -9.95
N LEU A 245 -11.31 11.96 -9.55
CA LEU A 245 -12.29 12.54 -10.47
C LEU A 245 -11.74 13.82 -11.13
N ARG A 246 -11.96 13.94 -12.45
CA ARG A 246 -11.73 15.17 -13.21
C ARG A 246 -12.97 16.06 -13.23
N ASP A 247 -14.13 15.43 -13.36
CA ASP A 247 -15.44 16.05 -13.40
C ASP A 247 -16.38 15.34 -12.41
N GLU A 248 -17.44 16.03 -11.98
CA GLU A 248 -18.44 15.45 -11.09
C GLU A 248 -19.23 14.35 -11.80
N PRO A 249 -19.45 13.19 -11.16
CA PRO A 249 -20.24 12.13 -11.77
C PRO A 249 -21.70 12.56 -11.84
N SER A 250 -22.35 12.26 -12.96
CA SER A 250 -23.81 12.39 -13.02
C SER A 250 -24.46 11.39 -12.07
N ILE A 251 -25.33 11.91 -11.21
CA ILE A 251 -26.13 11.12 -10.24
C ILE A 251 -27.61 11.03 -10.67
N GLU A 252 -27.92 11.47 -11.89
CA GLU A 252 -29.28 11.48 -12.41
C GLU A 252 -29.72 10.08 -12.85
N GLY A 253 -30.93 9.67 -12.45
CA GLY A 253 -31.48 8.36 -12.77
C GLY A 253 -30.94 7.21 -11.93
N GLU A 254 -30.01 7.47 -11.01
CA GLU A 254 -29.48 6.46 -10.10
C GLU A 254 -30.50 6.08 -9.02
N GLU A 255 -30.57 4.78 -8.70
CA GLU A 255 -31.49 4.28 -7.67
C GLU A 255 -30.91 4.44 -6.25
N TYR A 256 -29.59 4.35 -6.14
CA TYR A 256 -28.83 4.40 -4.90
C TYR A 256 -27.67 5.38 -5.05
N ILE A 257 -27.42 6.21 -4.04
CA ILE A 257 -26.25 7.09 -3.97
C ILE A 257 -25.56 6.93 -2.62
N GLY A 258 -24.30 6.52 -2.67
CA GLY A 258 -23.51 6.18 -1.50
C GLY A 258 -22.29 7.04 -1.29
N LEU A 259 -22.08 7.52 -0.06
CA LEU A 259 -20.87 8.23 0.34
C LEU A 259 -20.08 7.44 1.37
N VAL A 260 -18.91 6.91 0.98
CA VAL A 260 -18.04 6.13 1.86
C VAL A 260 -16.69 6.82 2.08
N PHE A 261 -16.28 6.99 3.33
CA PHE A 261 -15.12 7.83 3.66
C PHE A 261 -14.57 7.58 5.07
N PRO A 262 -13.29 7.90 5.35
CA PRO A 262 -12.75 7.83 6.71
C PRO A 262 -13.16 9.05 7.55
N VAL A 263 -13.21 8.85 8.86
CA VAL A 263 -13.30 9.92 9.84
C VAL A 263 -11.92 10.50 10.11
N TYR A 264 -11.74 11.80 9.91
CA TYR A 264 -10.53 12.54 10.31
C TYR A 264 -10.81 13.40 11.52
N ALA A 265 -10.21 13.00 12.65
CA ALA A 265 -10.35 13.66 13.94
C ALA A 265 -11.83 13.97 14.28
N TRP A 266 -12.72 12.98 14.22
CA TRP A 266 -14.16 13.11 14.48
C TRP A 266 -14.91 14.11 13.56
N GLY A 267 -14.42 14.31 12.35
CA GLY A 267 -15.12 14.98 11.27
C GLY A 267 -15.00 14.22 9.95
N PRO A 268 -15.82 14.58 8.94
CA PRO A 268 -15.66 14.00 7.61
C PRO A 268 -14.30 14.39 7.02
N ALA A 269 -13.69 13.47 6.28
CA ALA A 269 -12.53 13.79 5.47
C ALA A 269 -12.83 14.99 4.56
N GLN A 270 -11.91 15.96 4.51
CA GLN A 270 -12.13 17.21 3.79
C GLN A 270 -12.57 17.01 2.33
N PRO A 271 -11.96 16.10 1.53
CA PRO A 271 -12.41 15.83 0.16
C PRO A 271 -13.86 15.39 0.07
N MET A 272 -14.29 14.51 0.99
CA MET A 272 -15.68 14.05 1.03
C MET A 272 -16.64 15.18 1.43
N TYR A 273 -16.24 16.01 2.40
CA TYR A 273 -17.07 17.12 2.83
C TYR A 273 -17.30 18.15 1.71
N ASP A 274 -16.24 18.44 0.94
CA ASP A 274 -16.28 19.35 -0.21
C ASP A 274 -17.00 18.73 -1.41
N PHE A 275 -16.90 17.41 -1.60
CA PHE A 275 -17.63 16.70 -2.65
C PHE A 275 -19.14 16.60 -2.35
N ALA A 276 -19.51 16.20 -1.14
CA ALA A 276 -20.92 16.17 -0.72
C ALA A 276 -21.59 17.54 -0.83
N ALA A 277 -20.79 18.62 -0.71
CA ALA A 277 -21.22 19.98 -0.90
C ALA A 277 -21.59 20.37 -2.33
N SER A 278 -21.00 19.71 -3.32
CA SER A 278 -21.22 20.01 -4.73
C SER A 278 -22.27 19.12 -5.39
N LEU A 279 -22.56 17.97 -4.80
CA LEU A 279 -23.61 17.06 -5.27
C LEU A 279 -24.99 17.74 -5.36
N GLN A 280 -25.65 17.49 -6.49
CA GLN A 280 -27.02 17.94 -6.72
C GLN A 280 -28.01 17.14 -5.84
N ARG A 281 -29.20 17.69 -5.64
CA ARG A 281 -30.27 16.93 -4.96
C ARG A 281 -30.74 15.80 -5.87
N THR A 282 -31.02 14.66 -5.26
CA THR A 282 -31.48 13.46 -5.97
C THR A 282 -32.71 12.85 -5.29
N ALA A 283 -33.49 12.09 -6.05
CA ALA A 283 -34.56 11.24 -5.55
C ALA A 283 -34.08 9.81 -5.22
N ALA A 284 -32.83 9.48 -5.53
CA ALA A 284 -32.18 8.23 -5.18
C ALA A 284 -32.22 7.97 -3.67
N PHE A 285 -32.15 6.70 -3.28
CA PHE A 285 -31.93 6.35 -1.87
C PHE A 285 -30.48 6.70 -1.49
N THR A 286 -30.32 7.59 -0.53
CA THR A 286 -29.00 8.13 -0.14
C THR A 286 -28.51 7.51 1.16
N PHE A 287 -27.25 7.10 1.21
CA PHE A 287 -26.64 6.61 2.45
C PHE A 287 -25.20 7.04 2.57
N GLY A 288 -24.66 7.03 3.79
CA GLY A 288 -23.23 7.19 3.98
C GLY A 288 -22.67 6.22 5.00
N ILE A 289 -21.44 5.78 4.77
CA ILE A 289 -20.71 4.82 5.60
C ILE A 289 -19.37 5.47 5.93
N CYS A 290 -19.13 5.74 7.22
CA CYS A 290 -17.83 6.24 7.65
C CYS A 290 -17.03 5.16 8.38
N THR A 291 -15.70 5.18 8.25
CA THR A 291 -14.84 4.33 9.08
C THR A 291 -14.16 5.13 10.19
N CYS A 292 -13.90 4.50 11.34
CA CYS A 292 -13.24 5.16 12.45
C CYS A 292 -12.41 4.18 13.28
N GLY A 293 -11.34 4.67 13.91
CA GLY A 293 -10.51 3.85 14.81
C GLY A 293 -11.23 3.40 16.08
N ALA A 294 -12.20 4.20 16.55
CA ALA A 294 -12.97 3.93 17.75
C ALA A 294 -14.42 4.45 17.64
N ASP A 295 -14.59 5.76 17.40
CA ASP A 295 -15.90 6.40 17.25
C ASP A 295 -15.88 7.52 16.20
N ALA A 296 -17.04 7.79 15.62
CA ALA A 296 -17.21 8.73 14.51
C ALA A 296 -17.59 10.16 14.96
N GLY A 297 -17.80 10.41 16.25
CA GLY A 297 -18.31 11.70 16.71
C GLY A 297 -19.63 12.08 16.05
N LEU A 298 -19.78 13.34 15.65
CA LEU A 298 -20.93 13.86 14.90
C LEU A 298 -20.66 13.92 13.38
N THR A 299 -19.70 13.12 12.88
CA THR A 299 -19.27 13.16 11.47
C THR A 299 -20.43 12.98 10.49
N MET A 300 -21.25 11.94 10.68
CA MET A 300 -22.39 11.67 9.79
C MET A 300 -23.44 12.78 9.82
N LYS A 301 -23.67 13.41 10.98
CA LYS A 301 -24.56 14.58 11.12
C LYS A 301 -24.01 15.83 10.42
N LYS A 302 -22.70 16.01 10.44
CA LYS A 302 -22.04 17.09 9.68
C LYS A 302 -22.12 16.84 8.18
N LEU A 303 -21.95 15.60 7.73
CA LEU A 303 -22.07 15.27 6.31
C LEU A 303 -23.53 15.40 5.84
N SER A 304 -24.49 14.91 6.64
CA SER A 304 -25.92 14.92 6.29
C SER A 304 -26.52 16.33 6.22
N SER A 305 -25.91 17.32 6.88
CA SER A 305 -26.29 18.72 6.72
C SER A 305 -25.81 19.32 5.39
N ARG A 306 -24.86 18.67 4.71
CA ARG A 306 -24.28 19.11 3.45
C ARG A 306 -24.91 18.40 2.24
N PHE A 307 -25.12 17.10 2.35
CA PHE A 307 -25.87 16.28 1.40
C PHE A 307 -26.86 15.41 2.17
N LYS A 308 -28.15 15.43 1.79
CA LYS A 308 -29.15 14.65 2.52
C LYS A 308 -28.81 13.16 2.43
N LEU A 309 -28.80 12.49 3.57
CA LEU A 309 -28.65 11.04 3.68
C LEU A 309 -29.93 10.45 4.29
N ASP A 310 -30.50 9.43 3.67
CA ASP A 310 -31.61 8.65 4.21
C ASP A 310 -31.13 7.64 5.26
N SER A 311 -29.90 7.13 5.12
CA SER A 311 -29.25 6.25 6.10
C SER A 311 -27.79 6.63 6.40
N SER A 312 -27.32 6.31 7.61
CA SER A 312 -25.97 6.65 8.07
C SER A 312 -25.38 5.56 8.94
N TYR A 313 -24.14 5.20 8.64
CA TYR A 313 -23.44 4.08 9.25
C TYR A 313 -22.03 4.46 9.68
N SER A 314 -21.53 3.80 10.72
CA SER A 314 -20.09 3.81 11.04
C SER A 314 -19.57 2.40 11.22
N ILE A 315 -18.40 2.12 10.68
CA ILE A 315 -17.67 0.87 10.87
C ILE A 315 -16.40 1.15 11.67
N VAL A 316 -16.19 0.40 12.76
CA VAL A 316 -14.96 0.53 13.56
C VAL A 316 -13.88 -0.33 12.92
N MET A 317 -12.81 0.33 12.47
CA MET A 317 -11.67 -0.27 11.76
C MET A 317 -10.39 -0.10 12.58
N PRO A 318 -9.34 -0.89 12.31
CA PRO A 318 -8.04 -0.64 12.89
C PRO A 318 -7.51 0.74 12.54
N SER A 319 -6.87 1.39 13.51
CA SER A 319 -6.35 2.74 13.32
C SER A 319 -5.08 2.73 12.47
N ASN A 320 -5.03 3.58 11.44
CA ASN A 320 -3.81 3.86 10.67
C ASN A 320 -3.08 5.13 11.15
N TYR A 321 -3.60 5.79 12.20
CA TYR A 321 -3.11 7.09 12.66
C TYR A 321 -1.92 6.98 13.62
N ILE A 322 -0.80 6.48 13.09
CA ILE A 322 0.39 6.15 13.87
C ILE A 322 1.17 7.37 14.42
N ILE A 323 0.71 8.60 14.16
CA ILE A 323 1.26 9.82 14.78
C ILE A 323 0.80 9.92 16.24
N GLY A 324 -0.45 9.52 16.51
CA GLY A 324 -1.03 9.56 17.85
C GLY A 324 -0.57 8.38 18.70
N GLU A 325 -0.77 7.18 18.18
CA GLU A 325 -0.59 5.91 18.91
C GLU A 325 0.20 4.90 18.06
N ASP A 326 0.65 3.80 18.65
CA ASP A 326 1.24 2.69 17.88
C ASP A 326 0.13 1.83 17.26
N VAL A 327 0.52 0.90 16.38
CA VAL A 327 -0.42 -0.06 15.77
C VAL A 327 -0.97 -0.99 16.84
N GLU A 328 -2.27 -1.27 16.74
CA GLU A 328 -2.98 -2.19 17.63
C GLU A 328 -2.43 -3.62 17.53
N SER A 329 -2.69 -4.44 18.54
CA SER A 329 -2.26 -5.84 18.53
C SER A 329 -2.93 -6.62 17.39
N GLU A 330 -2.30 -7.71 16.92
CA GLU A 330 -2.86 -8.53 15.85
C GLU A 330 -4.25 -9.09 16.21
N GLU A 331 -4.47 -9.45 17.48
CA GLU A 331 -5.77 -9.91 17.98
C GLU A 331 -6.85 -8.83 17.87
N GLU A 332 -6.54 -7.60 18.32
CA GLU A 332 -7.46 -6.46 18.23
C GLU A 332 -7.79 -6.11 16.79
N ILE A 333 -6.78 -6.08 15.92
CA ILE A 333 -6.94 -5.84 14.49
C ILE A 333 -7.92 -6.87 13.93
N ARG A 334 -7.61 -8.17 14.03
CA ARG A 334 -8.47 -9.24 13.50
C ARG A 334 -9.88 -9.22 14.11
N GLY A 335 -9.99 -8.87 15.39
CA GLY A 335 -11.29 -8.71 16.07
C GLY A 335 -12.12 -7.56 15.51
N LYS A 336 -11.50 -6.43 15.14
CA LYS A 336 -12.18 -5.34 14.44
C LYS A 336 -12.57 -5.74 13.02
N LEU A 337 -11.67 -6.37 12.25
CA LEU A 337 -11.95 -6.81 10.88
C LEU A 337 -13.13 -7.79 10.82
N ARG A 338 -13.18 -8.79 11.72
CA ARG A 338 -14.31 -9.74 11.80
C ARG A 338 -15.65 -9.05 12.10
N ARG A 339 -15.65 -8.04 12.97
CA ARG A 339 -16.85 -7.27 13.29
C ARG A 339 -17.25 -6.38 12.12
N ALA A 340 -16.29 -5.72 11.49
CA ALA A 340 -16.51 -4.91 10.30
C ALA A 340 -17.18 -5.72 9.18
N ALA A 341 -16.69 -6.93 8.89
CA ALA A 341 -17.30 -7.83 7.92
C ALA A 341 -18.77 -8.15 8.27
N SER A 342 -19.05 -8.48 9.54
CA SER A 342 -20.44 -8.74 9.98
C SER A 342 -21.32 -7.49 9.93
N ASP A 343 -20.78 -6.32 10.24
CA ASP A 343 -21.52 -5.05 10.17
C ASP A 343 -21.84 -4.71 8.71
N ILE A 344 -20.90 -4.94 7.79
CA ILE A 344 -21.11 -4.74 6.34
C ILE A 344 -22.27 -5.59 5.83
N ASP A 345 -22.34 -6.87 6.20
CA ASP A 345 -23.47 -7.75 5.80
C ASP A 345 -24.83 -7.20 6.25
N VAL A 346 -24.90 -6.68 7.47
CA VAL A 346 -26.13 -6.08 8.02
C VAL A 346 -26.47 -4.78 7.30
N ILE A 347 -25.50 -3.88 7.17
CA ILE A 347 -25.65 -2.58 6.50
C ILE A 347 -26.11 -2.77 5.06
N ALA A 348 -25.54 -3.77 4.38
CA ALA A 348 -25.92 -4.11 3.03
C ALA A 348 -27.42 -4.43 2.99
N GLU A 349 -27.90 -5.43 3.74
CA GLU A 349 -29.31 -5.80 3.74
C GLU A 349 -30.26 -4.64 4.09
N GLU A 350 -29.88 -3.77 5.03
CA GLU A 350 -30.64 -2.55 5.39
C GLU A 350 -30.75 -1.59 4.19
N ILE A 351 -29.66 -1.39 3.44
CA ILE A 351 -29.67 -0.50 2.26
C ILE A 351 -30.44 -1.14 1.11
N LYS A 352 -30.31 -2.45 0.87
CA LYS A 352 -31.08 -3.18 -0.15
C LYS A 352 -32.57 -2.93 0.00
N ARG A 353 -33.04 -2.92 1.26
CA ARG A 353 -34.44 -2.69 1.63
C ARG A 353 -34.81 -1.21 1.72
N LYS A 354 -33.88 -0.29 1.45
CA LYS A 354 -34.04 1.17 1.58
C LYS A 354 -34.54 1.57 2.97
N GLU A 355 -34.10 0.84 4.00
CA GLU A 355 -34.44 1.13 5.39
C GLU A 355 -33.75 2.42 5.82
N ARG A 356 -34.46 3.30 6.52
CA ARG A 356 -33.92 4.57 7.05
C ARG A 356 -33.29 4.33 8.43
N VAL A 357 -31.99 4.07 8.44
CA VAL A 357 -31.25 3.63 9.63
C VAL A 357 -30.17 4.65 10.00
N TYR A 358 -30.03 4.90 11.30
CA TYR A 358 -28.90 5.65 11.87
C TYR A 358 -28.11 4.74 12.83
N ARG A 359 -27.11 4.05 12.30
CA ARG A 359 -26.24 3.10 13.01
C ARG A 359 -24.82 3.66 13.07
N VAL A 360 -24.65 4.72 13.86
CA VAL A 360 -23.38 5.44 14.00
C VAL A 360 -22.92 5.37 15.45
N ASN A 361 -21.72 4.84 15.67
CA ASN A 361 -21.02 4.91 16.94
C ASN A 361 -20.46 6.33 17.12
N GLU A 362 -21.27 7.23 17.69
CA GLU A 362 -20.85 8.62 17.92
C GLU A 362 -19.88 8.78 19.10
N GLY A 363 -19.80 7.79 19.99
CA GLY A 363 -18.96 7.82 21.19
C GLY A 363 -19.32 8.91 22.21
N SER A 364 -18.56 8.94 23.30
CA SER A 364 -18.65 9.95 24.35
C SER A 364 -18.04 11.29 23.93
N LEU A 365 -18.52 12.39 24.51
CA LEU A 365 -18.04 13.76 24.25
C LEU A 365 -18.07 14.16 22.75
N LYS A 366 -18.94 13.53 21.96
CA LYS A 366 -19.08 13.71 20.50
C LYS A 366 -19.15 15.17 20.03
N ALA A 367 -19.87 16.03 20.74
CA ALA A 367 -19.97 17.45 20.41
C ALA A 367 -18.65 18.20 20.63
N LEU A 368 -17.95 17.95 21.74
CA LEU A 368 -16.64 18.53 22.03
C LEU A 368 -15.61 18.11 20.97
N LYS A 369 -15.54 16.80 20.70
CA LYS A 369 -14.67 16.22 19.68
C LYS A 369 -14.90 16.86 18.31
N THR A 370 -16.15 16.88 17.86
CA THR A 370 -16.48 17.28 16.49
C THR A 370 -16.48 18.80 16.29
N ASN A 371 -16.88 19.59 17.29
CA ASN A 371 -17.06 21.03 17.13
C ASN A 371 -15.86 21.86 17.62
N PHE A 372 -14.97 21.28 18.44
CA PHE A 372 -13.80 21.99 18.97
C PHE A 372 -12.49 21.30 18.61
N ILE A 373 -12.35 20.00 18.91
CA ILE A 373 -11.09 19.27 18.65
C ILE A 373 -10.82 19.16 17.15
N ASN A 374 -11.84 18.81 16.35
CA ASN A 374 -11.70 18.70 14.90
C ASN A 374 -11.21 20.01 14.23
N PRO A 375 -11.84 21.20 14.45
CA PRO A 375 -11.31 22.45 13.93
C PRO A 375 -9.90 22.79 14.42
N ALA A 376 -9.59 22.56 15.69
CA ALA A 376 -8.26 22.81 16.24
C ALA A 376 -7.21 21.91 15.59
N PHE A 377 -7.52 20.61 15.41
CA PHE A 377 -6.66 19.66 14.73
C PHE A 377 -6.40 20.09 13.28
N ASN A 378 -7.45 20.40 12.53
CA ASN A 378 -7.34 20.85 11.14
C ASN A 378 -6.54 22.15 10.99
N LYS A 379 -6.59 23.05 11.98
CA LYS A 379 -5.87 24.33 11.95
C LYS A 379 -4.41 24.23 12.38
N PHE A 380 -4.11 23.42 13.39
CA PHE A 380 -2.80 23.44 14.08
C PHE A 380 -1.99 22.15 13.93
N ALA A 381 -2.65 21.00 13.78
CA ALA A 381 -1.98 19.71 13.73
C ALA A 381 -1.76 19.20 12.29
N ARG A 382 -2.59 19.65 11.33
CA ARG A 382 -2.52 19.27 9.92
C ARG A 382 -1.37 19.98 9.21
N THR A 383 -0.16 19.45 9.32
CA THR A 383 1.06 20.04 8.75
C THR A 383 1.96 18.98 8.15
N THR A 384 2.64 19.31 7.05
CA THR A 384 3.59 18.41 6.40
C THR A 384 5.03 18.58 6.89
N ARG A 385 5.32 19.64 7.66
CA ARG A 385 6.69 20.00 8.07
C ARG A 385 7.46 18.88 8.78
N PRO A 386 6.83 18.02 9.60
CA PRO A 386 7.54 16.93 10.27
C PRO A 386 7.74 15.69 9.39
N PHE A 387 7.13 15.61 8.20
CA PHE A 387 7.39 14.47 7.32
C PHE A 387 8.81 14.53 6.78
N TYR A 388 9.47 13.38 6.79
CA TYR A 388 10.74 13.19 6.13
C TYR A 388 10.88 11.72 5.71
N ALA A 389 11.76 11.45 4.75
CA ALA A 389 12.18 10.10 4.42
C ALA A 389 13.61 9.88 4.93
N ASP A 390 13.84 8.75 5.59
CA ASP A 390 15.17 8.34 6.04
C ASP A 390 15.95 7.61 4.93
N LYS A 391 17.15 7.16 5.26
CA LYS A 391 18.09 6.50 4.33
C LYS A 391 17.58 5.19 3.74
N LYS A 392 16.53 4.59 4.30
CA LYS A 392 15.89 3.39 3.73
C LYS A 392 15.09 3.73 2.47
N CYS A 393 14.90 5.01 2.15
CA CYS A 393 14.13 5.40 0.99
C CYS A 393 14.85 5.03 -0.31
N THR A 394 14.23 4.18 -1.11
CA THR A 394 14.72 3.76 -2.43
C THR A 394 14.32 4.69 -3.57
N GLY A 395 13.54 5.73 -3.29
CA GLY A 395 13.00 6.62 -4.32
C GLY A 395 11.96 6.00 -5.23
N CYS A 396 11.31 4.89 -4.83
CA CYS A 396 10.37 4.13 -5.65
C CYS A 396 9.08 4.87 -6.08
N GLY A 397 8.83 6.07 -5.52
CA GLY A 397 7.70 6.94 -5.89
C GLY A 397 6.31 6.47 -5.49
N LEU A 398 6.19 5.37 -4.74
CA LEU A 398 4.88 4.85 -4.32
C LEU A 398 4.09 5.90 -3.52
N CYS A 399 4.77 6.63 -2.62
CA CYS A 399 4.15 7.66 -1.80
C CYS A 399 3.58 8.84 -2.62
N GLU A 400 4.22 9.21 -3.73
CA GLU A 400 3.68 10.21 -4.67
C GLU A 400 2.44 9.66 -5.39
N ARG A 401 2.52 8.43 -5.93
CA ARG A 401 1.42 7.82 -6.70
C ARG A 401 0.14 7.62 -5.89
N ILE A 402 0.27 7.22 -4.62
CA ILE A 402 -0.89 6.92 -3.76
C ILE A 402 -1.39 8.11 -2.96
N CYS A 403 -0.78 9.30 -3.11
CA CYS A 403 -1.15 10.49 -2.35
C CYS A 403 -2.49 11.06 -2.85
N PRO A 404 -3.56 11.00 -2.04
CA PRO A 404 -4.87 11.50 -2.48
C PRO A 404 -4.90 13.02 -2.62
N ALA A 405 -4.08 13.73 -1.83
CA ALA A 405 -3.90 15.17 -1.96
C ALA A 405 -2.99 15.58 -3.12
N LYS A 406 -2.34 14.61 -3.81
CA LYS A 406 -1.36 14.83 -4.90
C LYS A 406 -0.25 15.84 -4.53
N THR A 407 0.05 15.96 -3.24
CA THR A 407 0.97 16.98 -2.71
C THR A 407 2.41 16.50 -2.57
N ILE A 408 2.65 15.18 -2.65
CA ILE A 408 3.98 14.60 -2.54
C ILE A 408 4.61 14.59 -3.93
N LYS A 409 5.84 15.09 -4.05
CA LYS A 409 6.64 15.05 -5.27
C LYS A 409 7.98 14.39 -5.00
N LEU A 410 8.45 13.54 -5.91
CA LEU A 410 9.83 13.11 -5.87
C LEU A 410 10.75 14.23 -6.38
N VAL A 411 11.71 14.62 -5.55
CA VAL A 411 12.80 15.53 -5.91
C VAL A 411 14.09 14.82 -5.54
N ASN A 412 14.96 14.60 -6.52
CA ASN A 412 16.22 13.84 -6.34
C ASN A 412 16.00 12.46 -5.71
N SER A 413 15.00 11.72 -6.21
CA SER A 413 14.63 10.39 -5.70
C SER A 413 14.22 10.35 -4.22
N SER A 414 13.89 11.50 -3.63
CA SER A 414 13.33 11.60 -2.27
C SER A 414 11.98 12.31 -2.28
N PRO A 415 11.00 11.85 -1.48
CA PRO A 415 9.72 12.52 -1.39
C PRO A 415 9.84 13.87 -0.69
N VAL A 416 9.18 14.87 -1.27
CA VAL A 416 8.98 16.21 -0.73
C VAL A 416 7.48 16.46 -0.61
N TRP A 417 7.03 16.85 0.59
CA TRP A 417 5.62 17.11 0.86
C TRP A 417 5.31 18.60 0.67
N GLY A 418 4.32 18.90 -0.17
CA GLY A 418 3.72 20.23 -0.25
C GLY A 418 2.83 20.56 0.96
N LYS A 419 2.14 21.71 0.91
CA LYS A 419 1.36 22.21 2.06
C LYS A 419 -0.01 21.56 2.20
N GLU A 420 -0.62 21.16 1.09
CA GLU A 420 -1.99 20.63 1.05
C GLU A 420 -1.99 19.13 1.34
N CYS A 421 -2.13 18.76 2.62
CA CYS A 421 -2.12 17.37 3.04
C CYS A 421 -3.30 17.05 3.96
N TYR A 422 -3.99 15.94 3.71
CA TYR A 422 -5.09 15.45 4.56
C TYR A 422 -4.59 14.70 5.79
N GLN A 423 -3.29 14.41 5.88
CA GLN A 423 -2.66 13.64 6.95
C GLN A 423 -3.27 12.24 7.13
N CYS A 424 -3.66 11.59 6.03
CA CYS A 424 -4.20 10.23 6.01
C CYS A 424 -3.16 9.14 6.34
N LEU A 425 -1.87 9.50 6.35
CA LEU A 425 -0.72 8.64 6.63
C LEU A 425 -0.55 7.42 5.72
N LYS A 426 -1.27 7.37 4.59
CA LYS A 426 -1.12 6.31 3.60
C LYS A 426 0.34 6.18 3.14
N CYS A 427 1.02 7.30 2.88
CA CYS A 427 2.43 7.31 2.48
C CYS A 427 3.36 6.65 3.50
N ILE A 428 3.17 6.87 4.81
CA ILE A 428 4.00 6.24 5.85
C ILE A 428 3.69 4.75 5.96
N ASN A 429 2.41 4.40 6.03
CA ASN A 429 1.95 3.04 6.26
C ASN A 429 2.24 2.09 5.08
N TYR A 430 2.23 2.60 3.85
CA TYR A 430 2.48 1.83 2.62
C TYR A 430 3.91 1.85 2.14
N CYS A 431 4.81 2.61 2.77
CA CYS A 431 6.20 2.62 2.37
C CYS A 431 6.79 1.20 2.56
N PRO A 432 7.26 0.53 1.48
CA PRO A 432 7.73 -0.85 1.56
C PRO A 432 8.94 -0.97 2.49
N GLU A 433 9.82 0.03 2.45
CA GLU A 433 11.02 0.12 3.29
C GLU A 433 10.76 0.73 4.67
N GLY A 434 9.52 1.15 4.95
CA GLY A 434 9.17 1.87 6.17
C GLY A 434 9.92 3.21 6.36
N ALA A 435 10.51 3.75 5.30
CA ALA A 435 11.45 4.88 5.32
C ALA A 435 10.82 6.24 5.65
N ILE A 436 9.51 6.39 5.47
CA ILE A 436 8.83 7.67 5.69
C ILE A 436 8.44 7.79 7.16
N GLN A 437 8.76 8.93 7.78
CA GLN A 437 8.50 9.24 9.18
C GLN A 437 7.75 10.57 9.34
N TYR A 438 7.15 10.77 10.50
CA TYR A 438 6.56 12.04 10.95
C TYR A 438 7.17 12.45 12.29
N GLY A 439 8.21 13.30 12.22
CA GLY A 439 9.08 13.57 13.36
C GLY A 439 9.69 12.27 13.92
N LYS A 440 10.19 12.32 15.16
CA LYS A 440 10.86 11.17 15.78
C LYS A 440 9.93 10.12 16.38
N LYS A 441 8.65 10.44 16.54
CA LYS A 441 7.71 9.58 17.29
C LYS A 441 7.26 8.35 16.51
N THR A 442 7.30 8.41 15.18
CA THR A 442 6.89 7.30 14.32
C THR A 442 8.04 6.34 14.01
N GLU A 443 9.27 6.71 14.37
CA GLU A 443 10.45 5.84 14.30
C GLU A 443 10.21 4.67 15.27
N GLY A 444 10.23 3.44 14.75
CA GLY A 444 9.98 2.22 15.54
C GLY A 444 8.51 1.84 15.73
N ARG A 445 7.53 2.68 15.34
CA ARG A 445 6.12 2.29 15.35
C ARG A 445 5.79 1.33 14.22
N GLY A 446 4.83 0.45 14.46
CA GLY A 446 4.30 -0.48 13.47
C GLY A 446 3.75 0.23 12.23
N ARG A 447 3.62 -0.53 11.13
CA ARG A 447 2.99 -0.07 9.88
C ARG A 447 1.75 -0.90 9.60
N TYR A 448 0.60 -0.26 9.70
CA TYR A 448 -0.68 -0.89 9.40
C TYR A 448 -0.99 -0.80 7.91
N ASN A 449 -1.17 -1.95 7.27
CA ASN A 449 -1.65 -2.06 5.91
C ASN A 449 -2.61 -3.24 5.89
N ILE A 450 -3.86 -3.02 5.51
CA ILE A 450 -4.83 -4.10 5.61
C ILE A 450 -4.52 -5.27 4.71
N LYS A 451 -3.79 -5.05 3.60
CA LYS A 451 -3.49 -6.12 2.65
C LYS A 451 -2.81 -7.30 3.37
N LYS A 452 -2.05 -7.02 4.44
CA LYS A 452 -1.45 -8.05 5.30
C LYS A 452 -2.45 -9.01 5.97
N TYR A 453 -3.71 -8.59 6.10
CA TYR A 453 -4.78 -9.31 6.81
C TYR A 453 -5.86 -9.87 5.89
N LEU A 454 -5.92 -9.42 4.63
CA LEU A 454 -6.91 -9.91 3.65
C LEU A 454 -6.40 -11.07 2.79
N TYR A 455 -5.09 -11.17 2.59
CA TYR A 455 -4.46 -12.23 1.77
C TYR A 455 -3.91 -13.40 2.61
N LYS A 456 -4.42 -13.57 3.83
CA LYS A 456 -4.15 -14.69 4.75
C LYS A 456 -5.47 -15.24 5.26
#